data_AF-A0A943SKE0-F1
#
_entry.id   AF-A0A943SKE0-F1
#
_cell.length_a   1.000
_cell.length_b   1.000
_cell.length_c   1.000
_cell.angle_alpha   90.00
_cell.angle_beta   90.00
_cell.angle_gamma   90.00
#
_symmetry.space_group_name_H-M   'P 1'
#
loop_
_entity.id
_entity.type
_entity.pdbx_description
1 polymer ?
#
loop_
_entity_poly.entity_id
_entity_poly.type
_entity_poly.pdbx_seq_one_letter_code
_entity_poly.pdbx_strand_id
1 'polypeptide(L)'
;MHCERTVPMPIIYLSPSTQENNYYVTGGTEEYYMNLLADAMVPLEGAPIYIDDTAIIGPTEMMAKLRRLRQQVGDIGLVVIDYLQLMDTGRRSENRQQEISQITRSLKVAAKELGVPIMLLSQLSRATEKRENKRPMLSDLRESGAIEQDADVVLFLHREDYYSEDEQHKGDASIIIAKQRSGPTGTINVMWKGEQTKYLEVDFREDE
;
A
#
# COMPACT_ATOMS: atom_id res chain seq x y z
N MET A 1 12.48 17.31 26.23
CA MET A 1 11.15 17.35 25.59
C MET A 1 10.95 16.04 24.84
N HIS A 2 10.41 15.04 25.53
CA HIS A 2 10.03 13.75 24.94
C HIS A 2 8.63 13.91 24.35
N CYS A 3 8.49 13.60 23.06
CA CYS A 3 7.21 13.53 22.38
C CYS A 3 6.72 12.08 22.49
N GLU A 4 6.08 11.75 23.61
CA GLU A 4 5.25 10.55 23.73
C GLU A 4 3.82 10.92 23.33
N ARG A 5 3.47 10.65 22.08
CA ARG A 5 2.08 10.43 21.66
C ARG A 5 2.06 9.29 20.65
N THR A 6 2.25 8.07 21.18
CA THR A 6 1.69 6.87 20.55
C THR A 6 0.18 7.04 20.58
N VAL A 7 -0.40 7.45 19.45
CA VAL A 7 -1.84 7.33 19.24
C VAL A 7 -2.06 5.84 18.96
N PRO A 8 -2.76 5.09 19.84
CA PRO A 8 -3.04 3.69 19.57
C PRO A 8 -3.94 3.63 18.34
N MET A 9 -3.42 3.18 17.19
CA MET A 9 -4.27 2.75 16.10
C MET A 9 -5.01 1.49 16.58
N PRO A 10 -6.35 1.48 16.60
CA PRO A 10 -7.08 0.26 16.91
C PRO A 10 -6.77 -0.77 15.81
N ILE A 11 -6.04 -1.83 16.18
CA ILE A 11 -5.87 -3.00 15.32
C ILE A 11 -7.18 -3.78 15.38
N ILE A 12 -8.03 -3.57 14.38
CA ILE A 12 -9.29 -4.31 14.23
C ILE A 12 -8.94 -5.74 13.79
N TYR A 13 -9.18 -6.73 14.66
CA TYR A 13 -8.93 -8.13 14.37
C TYR A 13 -10.20 -8.77 13.82
N LEU A 14 -10.37 -8.75 12.50
CA LEU A 14 -11.33 -9.63 11.82
C LEU A 14 -10.53 -10.81 11.28
N SER A 15 -10.98 -12.02 11.61
CA SER A 15 -10.42 -13.25 11.08
C SER A 15 -11.43 -13.97 10.18
N PRO A 16 -11.62 -13.55 8.91
CA PRO A 16 -12.45 -14.30 7.98
C PRO A 16 -11.72 -15.49 7.34
N SER A 17 -12.40 -16.62 7.11
CA SER A 17 -11.88 -17.74 6.32
C SER A 17 -12.04 -17.52 4.81
N THR A 18 -11.38 -18.32 3.95
CA THR A 18 -11.38 -18.18 2.47
C THR A 18 -12.78 -18.10 1.87
N GLN A 19 -13.74 -18.77 2.49
CA GLN A 19 -15.12 -18.85 2.03
C GLN A 19 -15.86 -17.51 2.22
N GLU A 20 -15.44 -16.71 3.19
CA GLU A 20 -16.14 -15.49 3.65
C GLU A 20 -15.83 -14.27 2.80
N ASN A 21 -14.59 -14.15 2.30
CA ASN A 21 -14.21 -13.01 1.46
C ASN A 21 -14.99 -13.02 0.13
N ASN A 22 -15.26 -14.21 -0.41
CA ASN A 22 -16.12 -14.37 -1.57
C ASN A 22 -17.61 -14.15 -1.22
N TYR A 23 -18.01 -14.46 0.02
CA TYR A 23 -19.38 -14.28 0.53
C TYR A 23 -19.77 -12.81 0.68
N TYR A 24 -18.89 -11.96 1.20
CA TYR A 24 -19.11 -10.51 1.27
C TYR A 24 -19.25 -9.87 -0.12
N VAL A 25 -18.48 -10.37 -1.09
CA VAL A 25 -18.57 -9.93 -2.49
C VAL A 25 -19.84 -10.42 -3.18
N THR A 26 -20.37 -11.58 -2.79
CA THR A 26 -21.62 -12.15 -3.34
C THR A 26 -22.89 -11.74 -2.58
N GLY A 27 -22.78 -11.00 -1.48
CA GLY A 27 -23.92 -10.41 -0.75
C GLY A 27 -24.74 -11.42 0.04
N GLY A 28 -24.13 -12.45 0.59
CA GLY A 28 -24.86 -13.43 1.39
C GLY A 28 -25.37 -12.85 2.72
N THR A 29 -26.51 -13.36 3.20
CA THR A 29 -27.33 -12.75 4.27
C THR A 29 -27.41 -13.57 5.56
N GLU A 30 -26.48 -14.51 5.77
CA GLU A 30 -26.45 -15.31 6.99
C GLU A 30 -26.18 -14.42 8.22
N GLU A 31 -26.97 -14.62 9.26
CA GLU A 31 -27.01 -13.75 10.45
C GLU A 31 -25.64 -13.61 11.14
N TYR A 32 -24.84 -14.67 11.12
CA TYR A 32 -23.46 -14.67 11.63
C TYR A 32 -22.56 -13.65 10.92
N TYR A 33 -22.60 -13.59 9.58
CA TYR A 33 -21.78 -12.65 8.80
C TYR A 33 -22.25 -11.21 8.94
N MET A 34 -23.57 -11.01 9.05
CA MET A 34 -24.13 -9.68 9.30
C MET A 34 -23.69 -9.13 10.67
N ASN A 35 -23.60 -9.99 11.69
CA ASN A 35 -23.07 -9.60 13.00
C ASN A 35 -21.57 -9.29 12.94
N LEU A 36 -20.78 -10.12 12.24
CA LEU A 36 -19.34 -9.87 12.06
C LEU A 36 -19.06 -8.55 11.31
N LEU A 37 -19.87 -8.24 10.29
CA LEU A 37 -19.81 -6.95 9.59
C LEU A 37 -20.22 -5.79 10.50
N ALA A 38 -21.29 -5.94 11.28
CA ALA A 38 -21.72 -4.91 12.22
C ALA A 38 -20.61 -4.59 13.24
N ASP A 39 -19.98 -5.63 13.79
CA ASP A 39 -18.84 -5.49 14.71
C ASP A 39 -17.63 -4.80 14.05
N ALA A 40 -17.38 -5.08 12.78
CA ALA A 40 -16.34 -4.42 11.99
C ALA A 40 -16.65 -2.95 11.68
N MET A 41 -17.93 -2.60 11.51
CA MET A 41 -18.37 -1.25 11.16
C MET A 41 -18.18 -0.26 12.32
N VAL A 42 -18.40 -0.69 13.56
CA VAL A 42 -18.27 0.17 14.75
C VAL A 42 -16.92 0.90 14.82
N PRO A 43 -15.77 0.22 14.73
CA PRO A 43 -14.47 0.92 14.75
C PRO A 43 -14.16 1.67 13.45
N LEU A 44 -14.77 1.29 12.31
CA LEU A 44 -14.60 1.99 11.03
C LEU A 44 -15.39 3.31 10.97
N GLU A 45 -16.58 3.36 11.58
CA GLU A 45 -17.44 4.55 11.60
C GLU A 45 -16.75 5.74 12.27
N GLY A 46 -16.01 5.48 13.36
CA GLY A 46 -15.22 6.48 14.06
C GLY A 46 -13.82 6.71 13.49
N ALA A 47 -13.39 5.92 12.49
CA ALA A 47 -12.04 6.01 11.97
C ALA A 47 -11.88 7.26 11.08
N PRO A 48 -10.81 8.06 11.24
CA PRO A 48 -10.55 9.23 10.40
C PRO A 48 -9.99 8.81 9.02
N ILE A 49 -10.74 7.98 8.30
CA ILE A 49 -10.41 7.49 6.96
C ILE A 49 -11.34 8.20 5.96
N TYR A 50 -10.73 8.87 4.99
CA TYR A 50 -11.43 9.58 3.94
C TYR A 50 -11.05 8.97 2.60
N ILE A 51 -12.04 8.50 1.85
CA ILE A 51 -11.85 7.86 0.56
C ILE A 51 -12.34 8.81 -0.53
N ASP A 52 -11.50 9.02 -1.54
CA ASP A 52 -11.84 9.75 -2.76
C ASP A 52 -11.65 8.80 -3.94
N ASP A 53 -12.76 8.39 -4.55
CA ASP A 53 -12.82 7.46 -5.69
C ASP A 53 -12.84 8.17 -7.05
N THR A 54 -12.54 9.48 -7.08
CA THR A 54 -12.49 10.25 -8.32
C THR A 54 -11.44 9.64 -9.28
N ALA A 55 -11.90 9.20 -10.45
CA ALA A 55 -11.04 8.66 -11.49
C ALA A 55 -10.06 9.72 -12.03
N ILE A 56 -8.78 9.35 -12.17
CA ILE A 56 -7.72 10.12 -12.84
C ILE A 56 -7.61 11.57 -12.32
N ILE A 57 -7.00 11.75 -11.15
CA ILE A 57 -6.69 13.08 -10.59
C ILE A 57 -5.25 13.52 -10.91
N GLY A 58 -5.09 14.75 -11.37
CA GLY A 58 -3.75 15.36 -11.52
C GLY A 58 -3.16 15.80 -10.17
N PRO A 59 -1.83 15.96 -10.05
CA PRO A 59 -1.19 16.37 -8.79
C PRO A 59 -1.72 17.71 -8.22
N THR A 60 -2.04 18.68 -9.07
CA THR A 60 -2.58 19.98 -8.66
C THR A 60 -3.97 19.86 -8.06
N GLU A 61 -4.84 19.05 -8.67
CA GLU A 61 -6.20 18.84 -8.18
C GLU A 61 -6.20 18.05 -6.87
N MET A 62 -5.35 17.02 -6.78
CA MET A 62 -5.10 16.28 -5.54
C MET A 62 -4.68 17.23 -4.41
N MET A 63 -3.77 18.18 -4.67
CA MET A 63 -3.36 19.18 -3.68
C MET A 63 -4.51 20.08 -3.23
N ALA A 64 -5.38 20.51 -4.15
CA ALA A 64 -6.55 21.31 -3.79
C ALA A 64 -7.53 20.52 -2.90
N LYS A 65 -7.78 19.25 -3.22
CA LYS A 65 -8.61 18.34 -2.42
C LYS A 65 -8.02 18.11 -1.03
N LEU A 66 -6.73 17.77 -0.93
CA LEU A 66 -6.04 17.56 0.35
C LEU A 66 -6.05 18.82 1.23
N ARG A 67 -5.85 20.02 0.66
CA ARG A 67 -5.92 21.28 1.41
C ARG A 67 -7.33 21.56 1.93
N ARG A 68 -8.37 21.31 1.14
CA ARG A 68 -9.77 21.44 1.56
C ARG A 68 -10.12 20.46 2.66
N LEU A 69 -9.72 19.19 2.50
CA LEU A 69 -9.92 18.16 3.51
C LEU A 69 -9.25 18.58 4.82
N ARG A 70 -7.99 19.02 4.77
CA ARG A 70 -7.26 19.50 5.96
C ARG A 70 -7.97 20.65 6.69
N GLN A 71 -8.63 21.55 5.95
CA GLN A 71 -9.44 22.62 6.56
C GLN A 71 -10.69 22.11 7.27
N GLN A 72 -11.29 21.02 6.77
CA GLN A 72 -12.50 20.44 7.34
C GLN A 72 -12.22 19.55 8.55
N VAL A 73 -11.15 18.76 8.50
CA VAL A 73 -10.92 17.65 9.45
C VAL A 73 -9.67 17.83 10.30
N GLY A 74 -8.87 18.87 10.04
CA GLY A 74 -7.58 19.10 10.70
C GLY A 74 -6.43 18.40 9.99
N ASP A 75 -5.35 18.13 10.72
CA ASP A 75 -4.12 17.58 10.14
C ASP A 75 -4.31 16.18 9.57
N ILE A 76 -3.76 15.97 8.37
CA ILE A 76 -3.77 14.68 7.68
C ILE A 76 -2.52 13.91 8.09
N GLY A 77 -2.66 12.68 8.57
CA GLY A 77 -1.54 11.85 9.03
C GLY A 77 -0.82 11.06 7.92
N LEU A 78 -1.55 10.65 6.89
CA LEU A 78 -1.03 9.86 5.76
C LEU A 78 -1.93 10.08 4.54
N VAL A 79 -1.32 10.15 3.36
CA VAL A 79 -2.03 10.06 2.07
C VAL A 79 -1.61 8.78 1.37
N VAL A 80 -2.56 7.94 1.00
CA VAL A 80 -2.33 6.73 0.22
C VAL A 80 -2.92 6.93 -1.18
N ILE A 81 -2.12 6.66 -2.20
CA ILE A 81 -2.50 6.77 -3.61
C ILE A 81 -2.39 5.39 -4.23
N ASP A 82 -3.53 4.78 -4.55
CA ASP A 82 -3.58 3.49 -5.22
C ASP A 82 -3.50 3.64 -6.75
N TYR A 83 -2.53 2.95 -7.32
CA TYR A 83 -2.37 2.81 -8.76
C TYR A 83 -3.33 1.73 -9.26
N LEU A 84 -4.57 2.11 -9.55
CA LEU A 84 -5.40 1.34 -10.50
C LEU A 84 -5.91 2.18 -11.68
N GLN A 85 -5.67 3.50 -11.68
CA GLN A 85 -6.05 4.39 -12.79
C GLN A 85 -5.07 5.53 -13.03
N LEU A 86 -3.78 5.33 -12.75
CA LEU A 86 -2.78 6.28 -13.21
C LEU A 86 -2.39 5.92 -14.66
N MET A 87 -3.00 6.68 -15.57
CA MET A 87 -2.51 6.98 -16.92
C MET A 87 -2.75 5.89 -17.98
N ASP A 88 -3.99 5.74 -18.44
CA ASP A 88 -4.21 5.47 -19.87
C ASP A 88 -4.42 6.82 -20.57
N THR A 89 -3.40 7.33 -21.25
CA THR A 89 -3.50 8.55 -22.04
C THR A 89 -4.15 8.30 -23.41
N GLY A 90 -4.63 7.07 -23.70
CA GLY A 90 -5.31 6.72 -24.96
C GLY A 90 -4.46 6.97 -26.21
N ARG A 91 -3.19 7.34 -26.04
CA ARG A 91 -2.20 7.64 -27.05
C ARG A 91 -0.94 6.91 -26.63
N ARG A 92 -0.33 6.20 -27.58
CA ARG A 92 1.08 5.80 -27.49
C ARG A 92 1.92 7.07 -27.29
N SER A 93 2.09 7.50 -26.04
CA SER A 93 3.02 8.55 -25.69
C SER A 93 4.40 7.92 -25.60
N GLU A 94 5.33 8.36 -26.45
CA GLU A 94 6.75 7.99 -26.38
C GLU A 94 7.40 8.43 -25.05
N ASN A 95 6.70 9.20 -24.20
CA ASN A 95 7.25 9.86 -23.01
C ASN A 95 6.56 9.49 -21.69
N ARG A 96 6.02 8.27 -21.53
CA ARG A 96 5.48 7.79 -20.24
C ARG A 96 6.47 7.95 -19.08
N GLN A 97 7.75 7.74 -19.35
CA GLN A 97 8.82 7.94 -18.37
C GLN A 97 8.89 9.39 -17.87
N GLN A 98 8.70 10.36 -18.77
CA GLN A 98 8.71 11.78 -18.43
C GLN A 98 7.48 12.18 -17.61
N GLU A 99 6.32 11.62 -17.95
CA GLU A 99 5.08 11.83 -17.22
C GLU A 99 5.18 11.30 -15.77
N ILE A 100 5.66 10.07 -15.60
CA ILE A 100 5.92 9.49 -14.27
C ILE A 100 6.92 10.34 -13.49
N SER A 101 7.99 10.80 -14.16
CA SER A 101 8.99 11.69 -13.54
C SER A 101 8.37 13.01 -13.07
N GLN A 102 7.48 13.60 -13.85
CA GLN A 102 6.80 14.84 -13.47
C GLN A 102 5.84 14.63 -12.31
N ILE A 103 5.08 13.54 -12.32
CA ILE A 103 4.11 13.20 -11.27
C ILE A 103 4.83 12.96 -9.95
N THR A 104 5.85 12.10 -9.95
CA THR A 104 6.60 11.73 -8.74
C THR A 104 7.30 12.92 -8.10
N ARG A 105 7.90 13.80 -8.91
CA ARG A 105 8.45 15.08 -8.43
C ARG A 105 7.37 15.99 -7.85
N SER A 106 6.21 16.08 -8.49
CA SER A 106 5.09 16.90 -8.00
C SER A 106 4.54 16.37 -6.67
N LEU A 107 4.43 15.04 -6.54
CA LEU A 107 4.05 14.37 -5.28
C LEU A 107 5.09 14.63 -4.18
N LYS A 108 6.38 14.60 -4.52
CA LYS A 108 7.46 14.90 -3.56
C LYS A 108 7.39 16.34 -3.04
N VAL A 109 7.10 17.30 -3.91
CA VAL A 109 6.88 18.70 -3.51
C VAL A 109 5.62 18.81 -2.65
N ALA A 110 4.53 18.18 -3.06
CA ALA A 110 3.27 18.13 -2.33
C ALA A 110 3.42 17.60 -0.89
N ALA A 111 4.13 16.48 -0.72
CA ALA A 111 4.41 15.89 0.59
C ALA A 111 5.13 16.88 1.52
N LYS A 112 6.13 17.61 0.98
CA LYS A 112 6.89 18.61 1.73
C LYS A 112 6.06 19.85 2.08
N GLU A 113 5.26 20.35 1.15
CA GLU A 113 4.40 21.51 1.37
C GLU A 113 3.30 21.24 2.39
N LEU A 114 2.68 20.05 2.32
CA LEU A 114 1.64 19.65 3.27
C LEU A 114 2.23 19.25 4.63
N GLY A 115 3.47 18.78 4.64
CA GLY A 115 4.09 18.18 5.81
C GLY A 115 3.52 16.80 6.14
N VAL A 116 3.09 16.05 5.12
CA VAL A 116 2.37 14.78 5.26
C VAL A 116 3.07 13.68 4.44
N PRO A 117 3.29 12.48 5.00
CA PRO A 117 3.76 11.33 4.24
C PRO A 117 2.80 10.95 3.11
N ILE A 118 3.33 10.74 1.91
CA ILE A 118 2.57 10.23 0.76
C ILE A 118 3.08 8.84 0.42
N MET A 119 2.20 7.85 0.49
CA MET A 119 2.43 6.48 0.04
C MET A 119 1.81 6.30 -1.35
N LEU A 120 2.66 6.00 -2.33
CA LEU A 120 2.23 5.72 -3.70
C LEU A 120 2.41 4.23 -3.97
N LEU A 121 1.35 3.56 -4.42
CA LEU A 121 1.45 2.20 -4.93
C LEU A 121 1.94 2.24 -6.38
N SER A 122 2.86 1.34 -6.73
CA SER A 122 3.42 1.25 -8.08
C SER A 122 3.42 -0.20 -8.52
N GLN A 123 2.91 -0.46 -9.72
CA GLN A 123 3.06 -1.76 -10.35
C GLN A 123 4.50 -1.98 -10.83
N LEU A 124 4.98 -3.21 -10.72
CA LEU A 124 6.28 -3.62 -11.24
C LEU A 124 6.19 -4.01 -12.71
N SER A 125 7.32 -3.95 -13.42
CA SER A 125 7.39 -4.45 -14.79
C SER A 125 7.14 -5.96 -14.83
N ARG A 126 6.40 -6.43 -15.85
CA ARG A 126 6.24 -7.88 -16.13
C ARG A 126 7.58 -8.60 -16.42
N ALA A 127 8.67 -7.86 -16.65
CA ALA A 127 9.99 -8.44 -16.82
C ALA A 127 10.48 -9.20 -15.57
N THR A 128 10.00 -8.82 -14.38
CA THR A 128 10.30 -9.51 -13.11
C THR A 128 9.86 -10.97 -13.14
N GLU A 129 8.73 -11.28 -13.79
CA GLU A 129 8.20 -12.64 -13.94
C GLU A 129 9.07 -13.53 -14.83
N LYS A 130 10.03 -13.00 -15.60
CA LYS A 130 10.92 -13.80 -16.45
C LYS A 130 12.23 -14.18 -15.77
N ARG A 131 12.56 -13.55 -14.64
CA ARG A 131 13.79 -13.84 -13.88
C ARG A 131 13.65 -15.16 -13.13
N GLU A 132 14.75 -15.88 -12.95
CA GLU A 132 14.76 -17.07 -12.07
C GLU A 132 14.46 -16.67 -10.64
N ASN A 133 15.20 -15.67 -10.14
CA ASN A 133 14.89 -15.04 -8.86
C ASN A 133 13.77 -14.01 -9.04
N LYS A 134 12.59 -14.32 -8.50
CA LYS A 134 11.38 -13.48 -8.56
C LYS A 134 11.39 -12.33 -7.56
N ARG A 135 12.39 -12.23 -6.69
CA ARG A 135 12.49 -11.11 -5.75
C ARG A 135 12.53 -9.77 -6.50
N PRO A 136 11.64 -8.82 -6.15
CA PRO A 136 11.66 -7.49 -6.70
C PRO A 136 12.96 -6.74 -6.38
N MET A 137 13.38 -5.89 -7.30
CA MET A 137 14.56 -5.02 -7.22
C MET A 137 14.23 -3.66 -7.80
N LEU A 138 15.03 -2.64 -7.46
CA LEU A 138 14.82 -1.26 -7.92
C LEU A 138 14.74 -1.15 -9.44
N SER A 139 15.50 -1.97 -10.17
CA SER A 139 15.46 -1.99 -11.64
C SER A 139 14.14 -2.49 -12.22
N ASP A 140 13.27 -3.15 -11.45
CA ASP A 140 11.92 -3.52 -11.89
C ASP A 140 10.97 -2.33 -11.99
N LEU A 141 11.32 -1.21 -11.34
CA LEU A 141 10.72 0.10 -11.56
C LEU A 141 11.21 0.73 -12.88
N ARG A 142 11.69 -0.08 -13.84
CA ARG A 142 12.46 0.30 -15.05
C ARG A 142 11.89 1.46 -15.87
N GLU A 143 10.57 1.65 -15.86
CA GLU A 143 9.90 2.76 -16.56
C GLU A 143 9.91 4.07 -15.75
N SER A 144 10.57 4.09 -14.60
CA SER A 144 10.41 5.10 -13.56
C SER A 144 11.67 5.31 -12.73
N GLY A 145 12.85 5.41 -13.36
CA GLY A 145 14.09 5.80 -12.66
C GLY A 145 13.93 7.08 -11.80
N ALA A 146 12.97 7.94 -12.13
CA ALA A 146 12.56 9.07 -11.28
C ALA A 146 11.88 8.67 -9.96
N ILE A 147 11.06 7.61 -9.91
CA ILE A 147 10.51 7.07 -8.66
C ILE A 147 11.66 6.69 -7.74
N GLU A 148 12.63 5.93 -8.25
CA GLU A 148 13.79 5.53 -7.46
C GLU A 148 14.53 6.75 -6.93
N GLN A 149 14.73 7.80 -7.72
CA GLN A 149 15.46 9.00 -7.27
C GLN A 149 14.68 9.84 -6.24
N ASP A 150 13.39 10.06 -6.48
CA ASP A 150 12.55 10.99 -5.72
C ASP A 150 12.00 10.39 -4.41
N ALA A 151 11.77 9.07 -4.36
CA ALA A 151 11.25 8.39 -3.19
C ALA A 151 12.25 8.43 -2.02
N ASP A 152 11.78 8.72 -0.81
CA ASP A 152 12.61 8.57 0.40
C ASP A 152 12.74 7.10 0.81
N VAL A 153 11.67 6.32 0.62
CA VAL A 153 11.57 4.90 0.95
C VAL A 153 10.96 4.15 -0.23
N VAL A 154 11.53 3.00 -0.57
CA VAL A 154 10.95 2.05 -1.54
C VAL A 154 10.77 0.72 -0.83
N LEU A 155 9.51 0.27 -0.80
CA LEU A 155 9.10 -1.01 -0.24
C LEU A 155 8.65 -1.92 -1.38
N PHE A 156 9.11 -3.16 -1.39
CA PHE A 156 8.55 -4.21 -2.24
C PHE A 156 7.85 -5.25 -1.38
N LEU A 157 6.75 -5.77 -1.92
CA LEU A 157 6.08 -6.94 -1.37
C LEU A 157 6.53 -8.15 -2.17
N HIS A 158 7.01 -9.18 -1.49
CA HIS A 158 7.36 -10.46 -2.08
C HIS A 158 6.58 -11.56 -1.37
N ARG A 159 6.03 -12.49 -2.14
CA ARG A 159 5.22 -13.60 -1.65
C ARG A 159 5.85 -14.88 -2.17
N GLU A 160 6.44 -15.68 -1.29
CA GLU A 160 7.10 -16.93 -1.71
C GLU A 160 6.05 -17.96 -2.14
N ASP A 161 4.92 -17.99 -1.43
CA ASP A 161 3.74 -18.83 -1.73
C ASP A 161 3.08 -18.58 -3.09
N TYR A 162 3.39 -17.44 -3.73
CA TYR A 162 2.89 -17.11 -5.06
C TYR A 162 3.76 -17.72 -6.18
N TYR A 163 5.04 -17.97 -5.89
CA TYR A 163 6.01 -18.44 -6.89
C TYR A 163 6.45 -19.89 -6.68
N SER A 164 6.21 -20.46 -5.48
CA SER A 164 6.50 -21.84 -5.14
C SER A 164 5.21 -22.62 -4.91
N GLU A 165 5.14 -23.85 -5.43
CA GLU A 165 4.07 -24.81 -5.11
C GLU A 165 4.36 -25.60 -3.83
N ASP A 166 5.50 -25.34 -3.17
CA ASP A 166 5.85 -25.99 -1.91
C ASP A 166 4.93 -25.51 -0.77
N GLU A 167 4.19 -26.44 -0.18
CA GLU A 167 3.30 -26.16 0.95
C GLU A 167 4.04 -25.59 2.16
N GLN A 168 5.34 -25.83 2.30
CA GLN A 168 6.16 -25.28 3.39
C GLN A 168 6.23 -23.75 3.36
N HIS A 169 6.07 -23.14 2.18
CA HIS A 169 6.10 -21.69 2.01
C HIS A 169 4.71 -21.06 2.01
N LYS A 170 3.65 -21.82 2.31
CA LYS A 170 2.28 -21.31 2.25
C LYS A 170 2.07 -20.15 3.24
N GLY A 171 1.77 -18.98 2.70
CA GLY A 171 1.61 -17.75 3.47
C GLY A 171 2.93 -17.02 3.79
N ASP A 172 4.09 -17.52 3.35
CA ASP A 172 5.36 -16.81 3.52
C ASP A 172 5.39 -15.56 2.63
N ALA A 173 5.57 -14.41 3.28
CA ALA A 173 5.70 -13.13 2.61
C ALA A 173 6.80 -12.29 3.25
N SER A 174 7.25 -11.29 2.50
CA SER A 174 8.30 -10.38 2.93
C SER A 174 8.03 -8.97 2.44
N ILE A 175 8.29 -8.00 3.32
CA ILE A 175 8.36 -6.59 2.98
C ILE A 175 9.85 -6.24 2.86
N ILE A 176 10.28 -5.94 1.65
CA ILE A 176 11.68 -5.63 1.33
C ILE A 176 11.84 -4.11 1.28
N ILE A 177 12.61 -3.55 2.21
CA ILE A 177 13.01 -2.15 2.22
C ILE A 177 14.20 -2.00 1.27
N ALA A 178 13.91 -1.78 -0.02
CA ALA A 178 14.92 -1.70 -1.08
C ALA A 178 15.66 -0.35 -1.10
N LYS A 179 15.02 0.72 -0.63
CA LYS A 179 15.62 2.04 -0.44
C LYS A 179 15.12 2.67 0.84
N GLN A 180 16.01 3.28 1.60
CA GLN A 180 15.67 4.10 2.76
C GLN A 180 16.72 5.22 2.88
N ARG A 181 16.28 6.48 2.75
CA ARG A 181 17.22 7.63 2.75
C ARG A 181 17.78 7.94 4.14
N SER A 182 17.04 7.63 5.20
CA SER A 182 17.36 8.05 6.57
C SER A 182 17.56 6.87 7.53
N GLY A 183 17.96 5.71 7.01
CA GLY A 183 18.01 4.48 7.80
C GLY A 183 18.44 3.26 6.99
N PRO A 184 18.44 2.07 7.61
CA PRO A 184 18.88 0.85 6.96
C PRO A 184 17.87 0.33 5.94
N THR A 185 18.38 -0.36 4.93
CA THR A 185 17.61 -1.30 4.10
C THR A 185 17.55 -2.66 4.80
N GLY A 186 16.64 -3.52 4.37
CA GLY A 186 16.46 -4.84 4.98
C GLY A 186 15.19 -5.53 4.50
N THR A 187 14.95 -6.72 5.03
CA THR A 187 13.75 -7.50 4.76
C THR A 187 13.05 -7.82 6.06
N ILE A 188 11.75 -7.56 6.09
CA ILE A 188 10.88 -7.90 7.20
C ILE A 188 10.03 -9.08 6.73
N ASN A 189 10.16 -10.21 7.40
CA ASN A 189 9.33 -11.38 7.13
C ASN A 189 7.95 -11.16 7.76
N VAL A 190 6.91 -11.50 7.02
CA VAL A 190 5.50 -11.36 7.42
C VAL A 190 4.74 -12.59 6.95
N MET A 191 3.61 -12.89 7.58
CA MET A 191 2.72 -13.94 7.12
C MET A 191 1.57 -13.34 6.34
N TRP A 192 1.34 -13.81 5.12
CA TRP A 192 0.21 -13.45 4.28
C TRP A 192 -0.95 -14.43 4.48
N LYS A 193 -2.07 -13.91 4.98
CA LYS A 193 -3.36 -14.60 4.98
C LYS A 193 -4.21 -14.11 3.81
N GLY A 194 -4.07 -14.78 2.66
CA GLY A 194 -4.77 -14.41 1.43
C GLY A 194 -6.29 -14.39 1.56
N GLU A 195 -6.82 -15.29 2.37
CA GLU A 195 -8.24 -15.40 2.70
C GLU A 195 -8.81 -14.11 3.29
N GLN A 196 -7.98 -13.38 4.03
CA GLN A 196 -8.34 -12.19 4.79
C GLN A 196 -7.81 -10.91 4.15
N THR A 197 -7.06 -11.05 3.05
CA THR A 197 -6.24 -9.96 2.49
C THR A 197 -5.37 -9.27 3.55
N LYS A 198 -4.77 -10.06 4.46
CA LYS A 198 -4.11 -9.54 5.68
C LYS A 198 -2.66 -9.99 5.76
N TYR A 199 -1.78 -9.04 6.06
CA TYR A 199 -0.42 -9.31 6.51
C TYR A 199 -0.39 -9.38 8.04
N LEU A 200 0.27 -10.40 8.58
CA LEU A 200 0.48 -10.59 10.01
C LEU A 200 1.96 -10.48 10.33
N GLU A 201 2.25 -9.89 11.48
CA GLU A 201 3.56 -9.94 12.09
C GLU A 201 3.88 -11.38 12.49
N VAL A 202 5.13 -11.79 12.27
CA VAL A 202 5.63 -13.11 12.69
C VAL A 202 6.58 -12.82 13.85
N ASP A 203 6.18 -13.21 15.06
CA ASP A 203 7.08 -13.20 16.22
C ASP A 203 8.09 -14.34 16.03
N PHE A 204 9.28 -14.01 15.55
CA PHE A 204 10.43 -14.90 15.69
C PHE A 204 10.91 -14.81 17.14
N ARG A 205 10.29 -15.57 18.04
CA ARG A 205 11.07 -16.06 19.18
C ARG A 205 12.03 -17.07 18.58
N GLU A 206 13.30 -16.68 18.47
CA GLU A 206 14.36 -17.61 18.13
C GLU A 206 14.28 -18.80 19.10
N ASP A 207 14.02 -19.99 18.58
CA ASP A 207 14.27 -21.22 19.32
C ASP A 207 15.79 -21.25 19.58
N GLU A 208 16.17 -21.09 20.86
CA GLU A 208 17.54 -21.26 21.38
C GLU A 208 18.14 -22.64 21.06
#